data_AF-A0A7X8VC55-F1
#
_entry.id   AF-A0A7X8VC55-F1
#
_cell.length_a   1.000
_cell.length_b   1.000
_cell.length_c   1.000
_cell.angle_alpha   90.00
_cell.angle_beta   90.00
_cell.angle_gamma   90.00
#
_symmetry.space_group_name_H-M   'P 1'
#
loop_
_entity.id
_entity.type
_entity.pdbx_description
1 polymer ?
#
loop_
_entity_poly.entity_id
_entity_poly.type
_entity_poly.pdbx_seq_one_letter_code
_entity_poly.pdbx_strand_id
1 'polypeptide(L)'
;LYNLVVKLVGDFRWELCRTMMGVYWNDITLKSLTSEYSDYIQFYRKDRSLSDAVKKRIKAQIQRNNGKLRDIFTSDYEIWINYESKGITRLNKTVRNILYHHCPFSKAIRDKLEKSPSYVDIASHFRIARAKKVKELERRFKMLEKSGIKPDVEQIETLKFYKEL
;
A
#
# COMPACT_ATOMS: atom_id res chain seq x y z
N LEU A 1 -9.86 -8.06 21.72
CA LEU A 1 -9.58 -6.62 21.49
C LEU A 1 -8.61 -6.38 20.33
N TYR A 2 -7.41 -6.97 20.34
CA TYR A 2 -6.40 -6.77 19.28
C TYR A 2 -6.92 -7.00 17.83
N ASN A 3 -7.55 -8.15 17.55
CA ASN A 3 -8.07 -8.44 16.22
C ASN A 3 -9.14 -7.43 15.75
N LEU A 4 -9.97 -6.94 16.68
CA LEU A 4 -10.97 -5.91 16.38
C LEU A 4 -10.31 -4.58 15.99
N VAL A 5 -9.22 -4.22 16.66
CA VAL A 5 -8.45 -3.01 16.35
C VAL A 5 -7.80 -3.14 14.97
N VAL A 6 -7.18 -4.27 14.65
CA VAL A 6 -6.57 -4.49 13.32
C VAL A 6 -7.62 -4.36 12.21
N LYS A 7 -8.80 -4.96 12.40
CA LYS A 7 -9.91 -4.85 11.46
C LYS A 7 -10.35 -3.39 11.29
N LEU A 8 -10.63 -2.69 12.38
CA LEU A 8 -11.06 -1.29 12.38
C LEU A 8 -10.04 -0.39 11.65
N VAL A 9 -8.76 -0.64 11.88
CA VAL A 9 -7.66 0.10 11.27
C VAL A 9 -7.55 -0.19 9.76
N GLY A 10 -7.85 -1.42 9.34
CA GLY A 10 -7.98 -1.79 7.92
C GLY A 10 -9.15 -1.07 7.25
N ASP A 11 -10.33 -1.12 7.87
CA ASP A 11 -11.52 -0.42 7.38
C ASP A 11 -11.27 1.10 7.27
N PHE A 12 -10.66 1.68 8.31
CA PHE A 12 -10.31 3.10 8.33
C PHE A 12 -9.34 3.49 7.21
N ARG A 13 -8.30 2.69 6.95
CA ARG A 13 -7.34 2.95 5.87
C ARG A 13 -8.01 2.98 4.50
N TRP A 14 -8.89 2.02 4.25
CA TRP A 14 -9.66 1.96 3.01
C TRP A 14 -10.52 3.21 2.85
N GLU A 15 -11.30 3.55 3.87
CA GLU A 15 -12.20 4.69 3.84
C GLU A 15 -11.45 6.02 3.73
N LEU A 16 -10.35 6.19 4.46
CA LEU A 16 -9.51 7.37 4.37
C LEU A 16 -9.01 7.59 2.94
N CYS A 17 -8.43 6.56 2.31
CA CYS A 17 -7.96 6.66 0.92
C CYS A 17 -9.12 6.93 -0.05
N ARG A 18 -10.25 6.23 0.11
CA ARG A 18 -11.42 6.41 -0.75
C ARG A 18 -11.96 7.84 -0.67
N THR A 19 -12.08 8.38 0.54
CA THR A 19 -12.54 9.76 0.78
C THR A 19 -11.57 10.79 0.22
N MET A 20 -10.26 10.62 0.44
CA MET A 20 -9.25 11.54 -0.10
C MET A 20 -9.23 11.57 -1.64
N MET A 21 -9.45 10.43 -2.29
CA MET A 21 -9.46 10.35 -3.76
C MET A 21 -10.78 10.83 -4.38
N GLY A 22 -11.87 10.89 -3.61
CA GLY A 22 -13.18 11.33 -4.11
C GLY A 22 -13.64 10.50 -5.31
N VAL A 23 -13.94 11.15 -6.43
CA VAL A 23 -14.39 10.48 -7.66
C VAL A 23 -13.33 9.56 -8.29
N TYR A 24 -12.05 9.78 -7.96
CA TYR A 24 -10.91 9.03 -8.52
C TYR A 24 -10.51 7.79 -7.71
N TRP A 25 -11.30 7.40 -6.72
CA TRP A 25 -10.95 6.29 -5.83
C TRP A 25 -10.72 4.94 -6.54
N ASN A 26 -11.30 4.75 -7.71
CA ASN A 26 -11.17 3.57 -8.57
C ASN A 26 -10.42 3.87 -9.89
N ASP A 27 -9.77 5.03 -10.02
CA ASP A 27 -9.07 5.37 -11.24
C ASP A 27 -7.64 4.80 -11.24
N ILE A 28 -7.39 3.76 -12.03
CA ILE A 28 -6.06 3.12 -12.10
C ILE A 28 -4.98 4.02 -12.72
N THR A 29 -5.38 5.05 -13.48
CA THR A 29 -4.44 6.07 -14.00
C THR A 29 -3.87 6.92 -12.87
N LEU A 30 -4.63 7.05 -11.77
CA LEU A 30 -4.23 7.68 -10.51
C LEU A 30 -4.00 6.61 -9.45
N LYS A 31 -2.80 6.04 -9.45
CA LYS A 31 -2.40 4.97 -8.53
C LYS A 31 -2.58 5.38 -7.07
N SER A 32 -3.42 4.63 -6.38
CA SER A 32 -3.74 4.77 -4.96
C SER A 32 -4.03 3.38 -4.39
N LEU A 33 -4.12 3.28 -3.06
CA LEU A 33 -4.49 2.03 -2.40
C LEU A 33 -5.79 1.45 -2.98
N THR A 34 -6.82 2.28 -3.09
CA THR A 34 -8.14 1.84 -3.50
C THR A 34 -8.21 1.55 -4.99
N SER A 35 -7.53 2.33 -5.85
CA SER A 35 -7.56 2.08 -7.29
C SER A 35 -6.79 0.82 -7.68
N GLU A 36 -5.59 0.61 -7.13
CA GLU A 36 -4.80 -0.60 -7.42
C GLU A 36 -5.45 -1.87 -6.84
N TYR A 37 -6.03 -1.78 -5.63
CA TYR A 37 -6.68 -2.93 -5.03
C TYR A 37 -8.02 -3.27 -5.72
N SER A 38 -8.77 -2.25 -6.17
CA SER A 38 -10.00 -2.46 -6.95
C SER A 38 -9.70 -3.10 -8.30
N ASP A 39 -8.70 -2.61 -9.02
CA ASP A 39 -8.23 -3.16 -10.29
C ASP A 39 -7.80 -4.64 -10.13
N TYR A 40 -7.02 -4.94 -9.08
CA TYR A 40 -6.64 -6.30 -8.73
C TYR A 40 -7.85 -7.22 -8.57
N ILE A 41 -8.85 -6.84 -7.76
CA ILE A 41 -10.05 -7.67 -7.54
C ILE A 41 -10.93 -7.77 -8.79
N GLN A 42 -10.94 -6.74 -9.64
CA GLN A 42 -11.71 -6.75 -10.88
C GLN A 42 -11.09 -7.67 -11.95
N PHE A 43 -9.76 -7.68 -12.05
CA PHE A 43 -9.05 -8.33 -13.16
C PHE A 43 -8.24 -9.58 -12.79
N TYR A 44 -8.25 -10.05 -11.55
CA TYR A 44 -7.50 -11.25 -11.12
C TYR A 44 -7.72 -12.50 -11.98
N ARG A 45 -8.90 -12.65 -12.62
CA ARG A 45 -9.20 -13.79 -13.50
C ARG A 45 -8.34 -13.78 -14.76
N LYS A 46 -8.06 -12.58 -15.30
CA LYS A 46 -7.30 -12.35 -16.53
C LYS A 46 -5.78 -12.35 -16.28
N ASP A 47 -5.35 -12.16 -15.04
CA ASP A 47 -3.94 -12.18 -14.67
C ASP A 47 -3.33 -13.58 -14.89
N ARG A 48 -2.37 -13.67 -15.83
CA ARG A 48 -1.68 -14.91 -16.17
C ARG A 48 -0.58 -15.28 -15.17
N SER A 49 -0.17 -14.34 -14.32
CA SER A 49 0.84 -14.60 -13.29
C SER A 49 0.29 -15.35 -12.07
N LEU A 50 -1.04 -15.36 -11.90
CA LEU A 50 -1.71 -16.07 -10.81
C LEU A 50 -2.03 -17.51 -11.19
N SER A 51 -1.66 -18.45 -10.32
CA SER A 51 -2.06 -19.86 -10.47
C SER A 51 -3.56 -20.05 -10.24
N ASP A 52 -4.13 -21.11 -10.80
CA ASP A 52 -5.56 -21.42 -10.62
C ASP A 52 -5.95 -21.62 -9.16
N ALA A 53 -5.04 -22.18 -8.36
CA ALA A 53 -5.22 -22.31 -6.91
C ALA A 53 -5.37 -20.94 -6.24
N VAL A 54 -4.59 -19.94 -6.65
CA VAL A 54 -4.69 -18.58 -6.12
C VAL A 54 -5.97 -17.90 -6.61
N LYS A 55 -6.34 -18.04 -7.88
CA LYS A 55 -7.61 -17.50 -8.43
C LYS A 55 -8.83 -18.07 -7.71
N LYS A 56 -8.82 -19.37 -7.38
CA LYS A 56 -9.88 -20.01 -6.59
C LYS A 56 -9.97 -19.41 -5.16
N ARG A 57 -8.84 -19.17 -4.51
CA ARG A 57 -8.81 -18.51 -3.19
C ARG A 57 -9.38 -17.09 -3.23
N ILE A 58 -8.98 -16.30 -4.23
CA ILE A 58 -9.51 -14.93 -4.43
C ILE A 58 -11.02 -14.98 -4.64
N LYS A 59 -11.51 -15.89 -5.50
CA LYS A 59 -12.96 -16.07 -5.72
C LYS A 59 -13.70 -16.39 -4.41
N ALA A 60 -13.17 -17.32 -3.61
CA ALA A 60 -13.77 -17.69 -2.33
C ALA A 60 -13.76 -16.51 -1.32
N GLN A 61 -12.70 -15.71 -1.31
CA GLN A 61 -12.60 -14.51 -0.48
C GLN A 61 -13.60 -13.43 -0.88
N ILE A 62 -13.80 -13.20 -2.19
CA ILE A 62 -14.81 -12.28 -2.72
C ILE A 62 -16.22 -12.73 -2.27
N GLN A 63 -16.51 -14.03 -2.41
CA GLN A 63 -17.79 -14.61 -1.99
C GLN A 63 -18.03 -14.45 -0.49
N ARG A 64 -17.03 -14.78 0.34
CA ARG A 64 -17.12 -14.65 1.80
C ARG A 64 -17.43 -13.22 2.26
N ASN A 65 -16.92 -12.22 1.54
CA ASN A 65 -17.08 -10.81 1.86
C ASN A 65 -18.21 -10.13 1.05
N ASN A 66 -19.11 -10.89 0.42
CA ASN A 66 -20.24 -10.38 -0.37
C ASN A 66 -19.83 -9.39 -1.48
N GLY A 67 -18.63 -9.55 -2.05
CA GLY A 67 -18.10 -8.64 -3.07
C GLY A 67 -17.73 -7.23 -2.57
N LYS A 68 -17.80 -6.96 -1.26
CA LYS A 68 -17.48 -5.65 -0.70
C LYS A 68 -15.96 -5.46 -0.68
N LEU A 69 -15.46 -4.59 -1.55
CA LEU A 69 -14.01 -4.35 -1.70
C LEU A 69 -13.31 -3.98 -0.39
N ARG A 70 -13.95 -3.13 0.44
CA ARG A 70 -13.43 -2.79 1.76
C ARG A 70 -13.24 -4.03 2.63
N ASP A 71 -14.26 -4.87 2.75
CA ASP A 71 -14.21 -6.04 3.63
C ASP A 71 -13.20 -7.09 3.10
N ILE A 72 -13.09 -7.22 1.78
CA ILE A 72 -12.05 -8.04 1.12
C ILE A 72 -10.65 -7.49 1.47
N PHE A 73 -10.42 -6.20 1.27
CA PHE A 73 -9.18 -5.51 1.63
C PHE A 73 -8.83 -5.69 3.10
N THR A 74 -9.79 -5.47 4.00
CA THR A 74 -9.58 -5.58 5.44
C THR A 74 -9.18 -7.00 5.82
N SER A 75 -9.75 -8.04 5.19
CA SER A 75 -9.33 -9.42 5.43
C SER A 75 -7.88 -9.71 5.01
N ASP A 76 -7.39 -9.10 3.93
CA ASP A 76 -5.98 -9.17 3.54
C ASP A 76 -5.09 -8.34 4.46
N TYR A 77 -5.57 -7.17 4.89
CA TYR A 77 -4.88 -6.30 5.85
C TYR A 77 -4.69 -6.98 7.20
N GLU A 78 -5.67 -7.74 7.68
CA GLU A 78 -5.51 -8.56 8.88
C GLU A 78 -4.39 -9.60 8.70
N ILE A 79 -4.27 -10.22 7.53
CA ILE A 79 -3.18 -11.17 7.25
C ILE A 79 -1.83 -10.43 7.22
N TRP A 80 -1.79 -9.25 6.61
CA TRP A 80 -0.62 -8.37 6.55
C TRP A 80 -0.07 -8.07 7.95
N ILE A 81 -0.93 -7.58 8.84
CA ILE A 81 -0.54 -7.22 10.20
C ILE A 81 -0.22 -8.45 11.05
N ASN A 82 -1.00 -9.53 10.96
CA ASN A 82 -0.87 -10.65 11.88
C ASN A 82 0.26 -11.64 11.52
N TYR A 83 0.58 -11.76 10.22
CA TYR A 83 1.49 -12.78 9.69
C TYR A 83 2.65 -12.20 8.90
N GLU A 84 2.39 -11.36 7.89
CA GLU A 84 3.45 -10.85 7.01
C GLU A 84 4.41 -9.93 7.77
N SER A 85 3.93 -9.17 8.76
CA SER A 85 4.78 -8.38 9.68
C SER A 85 5.82 -9.21 10.43
N LYS A 86 5.58 -10.52 10.58
CA LYS A 86 6.45 -11.50 11.25
C LYS A 86 7.26 -12.34 10.25
N GLY A 87 7.19 -12.03 8.96
CA GLY A 87 7.84 -12.80 7.89
C GLY A 87 7.10 -14.08 7.48
N ILE A 88 5.87 -14.28 7.96
CA ILE A 88 5.05 -15.46 7.58
C ILE A 88 4.25 -15.11 6.31
N THR A 89 4.78 -15.55 5.17
CA THR A 89 4.22 -15.32 3.84
C THR A 89 2.89 -16.06 3.65
N ARG A 90 1.77 -15.34 3.59
CA ARG A 90 0.42 -15.91 3.34
C ARG A 90 -0.32 -15.23 2.21
N LEU A 91 0.00 -13.97 1.94
CA LEU A 91 -0.59 -13.22 0.84
C LEU A 91 0.01 -13.66 -0.50
N ASN A 92 -0.70 -13.39 -1.59
CA ASN A 92 -0.10 -13.51 -2.91
C ASN A 92 0.82 -12.31 -3.20
N LYS A 93 1.66 -12.42 -4.25
CA LYS A 93 2.64 -11.38 -4.61
C LYS A 93 1.97 -10.02 -4.88
N THR A 94 0.83 -10.01 -5.57
CA THR A 94 0.13 -8.78 -5.96
C THR A 94 -0.38 -8.02 -4.74
N VAL A 95 -1.09 -8.69 -3.84
CA VAL A 95 -1.62 -8.07 -2.61
C VAL A 95 -0.48 -7.58 -1.71
N ARG A 96 0.58 -8.39 -1.55
CA ARG A 96 1.77 -7.99 -0.80
C ARG A 96 2.39 -6.72 -1.38
N ASN A 97 2.51 -6.63 -2.69
CA ASN A 97 3.06 -5.44 -3.35
C ASN A 97 2.22 -4.19 -3.06
N ILE A 98 0.90 -4.28 -3.21
CA ILE A 98 -0.02 -3.17 -2.92
C ILE A 98 0.12 -2.72 -1.47
N LEU A 99 0.06 -3.65 -0.52
CA LEU A 99 0.14 -3.34 0.91
C LEU A 99 1.52 -2.82 1.33
N TYR A 100 2.62 -3.32 0.75
CA TYR A 100 3.95 -2.80 1.06
C TYR A 100 4.10 -1.33 0.66
N HIS A 101 3.52 -0.93 -0.47
CA HIS A 101 3.61 0.44 -0.97
C HIS A 101 2.68 1.41 -0.26
N HIS A 102 1.43 1.00 -0.02
CA HIS A 102 0.39 1.88 0.51
C HIS A 102 0.18 1.75 2.03
N CYS A 103 0.59 0.64 2.62
CA CYS A 103 0.50 0.35 4.06
C CYS A 103 1.87 -0.14 4.59
N PRO A 104 2.96 0.62 4.38
CA PRO A 104 4.30 0.18 4.75
C PRO A 104 4.39 -0.05 6.26
N PHE A 105 5.13 -1.09 6.65
CA PHE A 105 5.52 -1.28 8.04
C PHE A 105 6.56 -0.25 8.47
N SER A 106 6.82 -0.20 9.78
CA SER A 106 7.97 0.49 10.33
C SER A 106 9.27 -0.01 9.70
N LYS A 107 10.27 0.87 9.61
CA LYS A 107 11.58 0.56 9.04
C LYS A 107 12.20 -0.71 9.63
N ALA A 108 12.13 -0.87 10.96
CA ALA A 108 12.64 -2.05 11.66
C ALA A 108 12.00 -3.38 11.22
N ILE A 109 10.72 -3.37 10.84
CA ILE A 109 10.06 -4.57 10.29
C ILE A 109 10.47 -4.76 8.84
N ARG A 110 10.45 -3.69 8.02
CA ARG A 110 10.84 -3.77 6.62
C ARG A 110 12.27 -4.28 6.44
N ASP A 111 13.23 -3.78 7.21
CA ASP A 111 14.63 -4.22 7.19
C ASP A 111 14.79 -5.73 7.46
N LYS A 112 13.86 -6.34 8.23
CA LYS A 112 13.81 -7.79 8.44
C LYS A 112 13.19 -8.52 7.24
N LEU A 113 12.09 -7.99 6.71
CA LEU A 113 11.38 -8.59 5.56
C LEU A 113 12.22 -8.56 4.28
N GLU A 114 13.00 -7.51 4.07
CA GLU A 114 13.87 -7.31 2.90
C GLU A 114 14.95 -8.40 2.76
N LYS A 115 15.24 -9.14 3.83
CA LYS A 115 16.14 -10.31 3.79
C LYS A 115 15.49 -11.53 3.13
N SER A 116 14.15 -11.57 3.07
CA SER A 116 13.43 -12.65 2.41
C SER A 116 13.30 -12.36 0.90
N PRO A 117 13.57 -13.35 0.02
CA PRO A 117 13.44 -13.21 -1.43
C PRO A 117 12.07 -12.67 -1.88
N SER A 118 11.01 -12.92 -1.10
CA SER A 118 9.65 -12.47 -1.42
C SER A 118 9.44 -10.95 -1.37
N TYR A 119 10.37 -10.19 -0.77
CA TYR A 119 10.28 -8.73 -0.62
C TYR A 119 11.39 -7.95 -1.32
N VAL A 120 12.46 -8.60 -1.81
CA VAL A 120 13.62 -7.91 -2.39
C VAL A 120 13.21 -6.92 -3.50
N ASP A 121 12.46 -7.41 -4.49
CA ASP A 121 11.98 -6.57 -5.61
C ASP A 121 11.01 -5.49 -5.13
N ILE A 122 10.07 -5.86 -4.24
CA ILE A 122 9.02 -4.97 -3.72
C ILE A 122 9.66 -3.79 -2.97
N ALA A 123 10.66 -4.08 -2.13
CA ALA A 123 11.38 -3.08 -1.37
C ALA A 123 12.27 -2.19 -2.24
N SER A 124 12.88 -2.76 -3.28
CA SER A 124 13.61 -1.97 -4.28
C SER A 124 12.71 -0.94 -4.94
N HIS A 125 11.53 -1.37 -5.42
CA HIS A 125 10.54 -0.49 -6.05
C HIS A 125 10.04 0.59 -5.07
N PHE A 126 9.77 0.20 -3.82
CA PHE A 126 9.37 1.13 -2.77
C PHE A 126 10.42 2.23 -2.55
N ARG A 127 11.71 1.86 -2.41
CA ARG A 127 12.81 2.83 -2.25
C ARG A 127 12.93 3.76 -3.45
N ILE A 128 12.81 3.24 -4.66
CA ILE A 128 12.86 4.05 -5.90
C ILE A 128 11.70 5.06 -5.93
N ALA A 129 10.48 4.63 -5.62
CA ALA A 129 9.31 5.49 -5.58
C ALA A 129 9.47 6.63 -4.56
N ARG A 130 9.97 6.32 -3.35
CA ARG A 130 10.26 7.35 -2.34
C ARG A 130 11.37 8.29 -2.76
N ALA A 131 12.47 7.78 -3.30
CA ALA A 131 13.58 8.60 -3.78
C ALA A 131 13.12 9.58 -4.87
N LYS A 132 12.22 9.15 -5.76
CA LYS A 132 11.58 10.03 -6.75
C LYS A 132 10.77 11.14 -6.07
N LYS A 133 9.99 10.80 -5.04
CA LYS A 133 9.19 11.79 -4.30
C LYS A 133 10.05 12.79 -3.54
N VAL A 134 11.14 12.35 -2.91
CA VAL A 134 12.13 13.21 -2.27
C VAL A 134 12.70 14.22 -3.28
N LYS A 135 13.17 13.74 -4.44
CA LYS A 135 13.69 14.62 -5.50
C LYS A 135 12.67 15.63 -6.02
N GLU A 136 11.41 15.21 -6.16
CA GLU A 136 10.30 16.08 -6.56
C GLU A 136 10.08 17.20 -5.53
N LEU A 137 10.00 16.86 -4.24
CA LEU A 137 9.79 17.81 -3.15
C LEU A 137 10.98 18.78 -3.01
N GLU A 138 12.21 18.27 -3.02
CA GLU A 138 13.43 19.11 -2.96
C GLU A 138 13.51 20.09 -4.14
N ARG A 139 13.13 19.65 -5.34
CA ARG A 139 13.07 20.55 -6.50
C ARG A 139 12.02 21.65 -6.29
N ARG A 140 10.84 21.31 -5.77
CA ARG A 140 9.79 22.30 -5.48
C ARG A 140 10.25 23.31 -4.44
N PHE A 141 10.86 22.84 -3.34
CA PHE A 141 11.35 23.72 -2.28
C PHE A 141 12.45 24.66 -2.78
N LYS A 142 13.41 24.15 -3.58
CA LYS A 142 14.42 25.00 -4.22
C LYS A 142 13.82 26.08 -5.14
N MET A 143 12.71 25.80 -5.81
CA MET A 143 12.02 26.81 -6.61
C MET A 143 11.36 27.88 -5.73
N LEU A 144 10.70 27.47 -4.64
CA LEU A 144 10.10 28.39 -3.68
C LEU A 144 11.15 29.30 -3.02
N GLU A 145 12.29 28.74 -2.60
CA GLU A 145 13.39 29.48 -1.99
C GLU A 145 13.97 30.53 -2.94
N LYS A 146 14.11 30.20 -4.24
CA LYS A 146 14.52 31.17 -5.28
C LYS A 146 13.52 32.31 -5.45
N SER A 147 12.25 32.06 -5.19
CA SER A 147 11.19 33.09 -5.16
C SER A 147 11.08 33.81 -3.80
N GLY A 148 12.01 33.58 -2.87
CA GLY A 148 12.02 34.19 -1.54
C GLY A 148 11.05 33.55 -0.54
N ILE A 149 10.41 32.43 -0.90
CA ILE A 149 9.44 31.74 -0.05
C ILE A 149 10.15 30.57 0.65
N LYS A 150 10.15 30.59 1.99
CA LYS A 150 10.68 29.48 2.79
C LYS A 150 9.62 28.38 2.97
N PRO A 151 9.99 27.10 2.87
CA PRO A 151 9.08 26.01 3.22
C PRO A 151 8.62 26.10 4.67
N ASP A 152 7.33 25.81 4.90
CA ASP A 152 6.77 25.71 6.25
C ASP A 152 7.17 24.40 6.96
N VAL A 153 6.81 24.28 8.24
CA VAL A 153 7.17 23.12 9.08
C VAL A 153 6.59 21.82 8.52
N GLU A 154 5.33 21.81 8.09
CA GLU A 154 4.65 20.62 7.55
C GLU A 154 5.32 20.13 6.27
N GLN A 155 5.78 21.06 5.43
CA GLN A 155 6.55 20.76 4.22
C GLN A 155 7.89 20.09 4.55
N ILE A 156 8.62 20.60 5.55
CA ILE A 156 9.89 20.04 6.00
C ILE A 156 9.68 18.65 6.61
N GLU A 157 8.64 18.48 7.44
CA GLU A 157 8.29 17.20 8.05
C GLU A 157 7.86 16.17 7.00
N THR A 158 7.12 16.58 5.97
CA THR A 158 6.77 15.72 4.83
C THR A 158 8.02 15.22 4.12
N LEU A 159 8.98 16.10 3.84
CA LEU A 159 10.24 15.70 3.21
C LEU A 159 11.03 14.73 4.10
N LYS A 160 11.09 15.00 5.41
CA LYS A 160 11.72 14.12 6.39
C LYS A 160 11.07 12.74 6.42
N PHE A 161 9.74 12.69 6.45
CA PHE A 161 8.96 11.46 6.35
C PHE A 161 9.34 10.64 5.11
N TYR A 162 9.49 11.28 3.95
CA TYR A 162 9.90 10.58 2.73
C TYR A 162 11.35 10.11 2.71
N LYS A 163 12.25 10.74 3.48
CA LYS A 163 13.65 10.32 3.60
C LYS A 163 13.86 9.21 4.63
N GLU A 164 13.09 9.20 5.71
CA GLU A 164 13.35 8.36 6.88
C GLU A 164 12.51 7.07 6.92
N LEU A 165 11.27 7.12 6.43
CA LEU A 165 10.32 6.00 6.51
C LEU A 165 10.46 5.02 5.35
#